data_AF-A0A957PWF4-F1
#
_entry.id   AF-A0A957PWF4-F1
#
_cell.length_a   1.000
_cell.length_b   1.000
_cell.length_c   1.000
_cell.angle_alpha   90.00
_cell.angle_beta   90.00
_cell.angle_gamma   90.00
#
_symmetry.space_group_name_H-M   'P 1'
#
loop_
_entity.id
_entity.type
_entity.pdbx_description
1 polymer ?
#
loop_
_entity_poly.entity_id
_entity_poly.type
_entity_poly.pdbx_seq_one_letter_code
_entity_poly.pdbx_strand_id
1 'polypeptide(L)'
;QSRFLHVEDALGLGSGKLRLFAGRYRRSQGTEAHGFHFLDLADARVVFDALAHGEQGFSYKEYKGTPPQNGRTAVSRVLSIAVKGENVYIELKTGPGKLTNTGAITPNGPAKVEVIVGFKLYEARRMAASVLAYIQAWDVMRMMANRQMVSKPVPYLLVPATSEDNGVKIRAAPAKESPKPNGAARSPVVTANNGRPVTRKDPMPKANGVKTGKASGPPAKPDTARAELAEVAVATEQPLQYGDGHMVDGQNLTEVQTFQRYVTEKNTVPESKVVLLDYYRQRRQQAPASVAS
;
A
#
# COMPACT_ATOMS: atom_id res chain seq x y z
N GLN A 1 9.68 -9.92 -36.12
CA GLN A 1 8.92 -10.33 -34.91
C GLN A 1 8.92 -9.14 -33.97
N SER A 2 7.75 -8.69 -33.53
CA SER A 2 7.63 -7.48 -32.70
C SER A 2 7.49 -7.87 -31.24
N ARG A 3 7.99 -7.03 -30.34
CA ARG A 3 7.83 -7.20 -28.89
C ARG A 3 7.16 -5.97 -28.33
N PHE A 4 6.35 -6.16 -27.31
CA PHE A 4 5.64 -5.07 -26.66
C PHE A 4 5.69 -5.23 -25.14
N LEU A 5 5.55 -4.11 -24.45
CA LEU A 5 5.32 -4.02 -23.02
C LEU A 5 4.17 -3.05 -22.79
N HIS A 6 3.17 -3.48 -22.04
CA HIS A 6 2.12 -2.65 -21.48
C HIS A 6 2.32 -2.56 -19.97
N VAL A 7 2.16 -1.35 -19.45
CA VAL A 7 1.98 -1.11 -18.03
C VAL A 7 0.49 -0.85 -17.85
N GLU A 8 -0.21 -1.83 -17.31
CA GLU A 8 -1.66 -1.82 -17.13
C GLU A 8 -2.01 -1.34 -15.72
N ASP A 9 -3.09 -0.57 -15.63
CA ASP A 9 -3.72 -0.22 -14.37
C ASP A 9 -4.34 -1.49 -13.75
N ALA A 10 -3.86 -1.84 -12.56
CA ALA A 10 -4.46 -2.83 -11.68
C ALA A 10 -4.62 -2.26 -10.26
N LEU A 11 -4.68 -0.94 -10.14
CA LEU A 11 -4.70 -0.20 -8.87
C LEU A 11 -6.02 -0.41 -8.13
N GLY A 12 -7.10 -0.73 -8.85
CA GLY A 12 -8.39 -1.12 -8.26
C GLY A 12 -8.39 -2.48 -7.55
N LEU A 13 -7.35 -3.31 -7.72
CA LEU A 13 -7.25 -4.59 -7.04
C LEU A 13 -6.68 -4.41 -5.63
N GLY A 14 -7.56 -4.30 -4.63
CA GLY A 14 -7.26 -4.38 -3.20
C GLY A 14 -6.13 -3.45 -2.73
N SER A 15 -4.89 -3.96 -2.76
CA SER A 15 -3.69 -3.28 -2.25
C SER A 15 -3.08 -2.24 -3.19
N GLY A 16 -3.61 -2.06 -4.41
CA GLY A 16 -3.04 -1.16 -5.42
C GLY A 16 -1.77 -1.74 -6.05
N LYS A 17 -1.89 -2.28 -7.26
CA LYS A 17 -0.78 -2.89 -7.99
C LYS A 17 -0.73 -2.38 -9.43
N LEU A 18 0.45 -2.41 -10.03
CA LEU A 18 0.58 -2.26 -11.48
C LEU A 18 0.84 -3.62 -12.11
N ARG A 19 0.25 -3.86 -13.28
CA ARG A 19 0.51 -5.07 -14.04
C ARG A 19 1.42 -4.76 -15.21
N LEU A 20 2.60 -5.37 -15.23
CA LEU A 20 3.46 -5.40 -16.40
C LEU A 20 3.03 -6.57 -17.27
N PHE A 21 2.64 -6.31 -18.51
CA PHE A 21 2.25 -7.32 -19.48
C PHE A 21 3.13 -7.19 -20.71
N ALA A 22 3.87 -8.24 -21.06
CA ALA A 22 4.74 -8.23 -22.23
C ALA A 22 4.46 -9.42 -23.13
N GLY A 23 4.63 -9.23 -24.43
CA GLY A 23 4.43 -10.30 -25.39
C GLY A 23 5.29 -10.18 -26.64
N ARG A 24 5.36 -11.30 -27.37
CA ARG A 24 5.92 -11.43 -28.71
C ARG A 24 4.77 -11.55 -29.69
N TYR A 25 4.79 -10.70 -30.70
CA TYR A 25 3.82 -10.71 -31.78
C TYR A 25 4.48 -11.16 -33.07
N ARG A 26 3.80 -12.06 -33.81
CA ARG A 26 4.18 -12.47 -35.16
C ARG A 26 3.07 -12.07 -36.12
N ARG A 27 3.47 -11.38 -37.19
CA ARG A 27 2.55 -10.94 -38.25
C ARG A 27 1.76 -12.16 -38.74
N SER A 28 0.44 -12.02 -38.78
CA SER A 28 -0.51 -13.06 -39.21
C SER A 28 -0.67 -14.27 -38.28
N GLN A 29 -0.08 -14.27 -37.08
CA GLN A 29 -0.23 -15.37 -36.10
C GLN A 29 -0.68 -14.89 -34.70
N GLY A 30 -0.80 -13.58 -34.48
CA GLY A 30 -1.20 -13.04 -33.18
C GLY A 30 -0.06 -13.05 -32.15
N THR A 31 -0.46 -13.08 -30.88
CA THR A 31 0.47 -13.11 -29.72
C THR A 31 1.00 -14.52 -29.51
N GLU A 32 2.27 -14.73 -29.84
CA GLU A 32 2.95 -16.03 -29.81
C GLU A 32 3.34 -16.45 -28.38
N ALA A 33 3.80 -15.50 -27.58
CA ALA A 33 4.18 -15.73 -26.19
C ALA A 33 3.90 -14.47 -25.38
N HIS A 34 3.34 -14.62 -24.18
CA HIS A 34 3.10 -13.49 -23.29
C HIS A 34 3.32 -13.86 -21.84
N GLY A 35 3.75 -12.89 -21.05
CA GLY A 35 3.93 -13.00 -19.61
C GLY A 35 3.39 -11.76 -18.92
N PHE A 36 3.08 -11.89 -17.64
CA PHE A 36 2.75 -10.74 -16.81
C PHE A 36 3.40 -10.83 -15.44
N HIS A 37 3.57 -9.67 -14.80
CA HIS A 37 4.03 -9.53 -13.43
C HIS A 37 3.23 -8.45 -12.73
N PHE A 38 3.04 -8.58 -11.43
CA PHE A 38 2.40 -7.55 -10.62
C PHE A 38 3.46 -6.90 -9.73
N LEU A 39 3.62 -5.59 -9.90
CA LEU A 39 4.43 -4.74 -9.03
C LEU A 39 3.52 -4.12 -7.97
N ASP A 40 3.95 -4.19 -6.73
CA ASP A 40 3.30 -3.45 -5.65
C ASP A 40 3.66 -1.95 -5.81
N LEU A 41 2.74 -1.05 -5.40
CA LEU A 41 2.89 0.39 -5.65
C LEU A 41 4.20 0.99 -5.12
N ALA A 42 4.68 0.53 -3.97
CA ALA A 42 5.92 1.02 -3.38
C ALA A 42 7.13 0.68 -4.27
N ASP A 43 7.20 -0.57 -4.74
CA ASP A 43 8.26 -1.02 -5.63
C ASP A 43 8.16 -0.38 -7.01
N ALA A 44 6.93 -0.21 -7.53
CA ALA A 44 6.69 0.50 -8.78
C ALA A 44 7.27 1.93 -8.75
N ARG A 45 7.05 2.68 -7.65
CA ARG A 45 7.61 4.02 -7.51
C ARG A 45 9.13 4.00 -7.59
N VAL A 46 9.80 3.12 -6.85
CA VAL A 46 11.27 3.01 -6.87
C VAL A 46 11.79 2.65 -8.26
N VAL A 47 11.18 1.65 -8.90
CA VAL A 47 11.59 1.17 -10.21
C VAL A 47 11.41 2.26 -11.27
N PHE A 48 10.23 2.87 -11.35
CA PHE A 48 9.96 3.87 -12.37
C PHE A 48 10.68 5.20 -12.07
N ASP A 49 10.95 5.54 -10.82
CA ASP A 49 11.77 6.71 -10.46
C ASP A 49 13.21 6.56 -10.97
N ALA A 50 13.85 5.42 -10.68
CA ALA A 50 15.20 5.13 -11.17
C ALA A 50 15.25 5.13 -12.72
N LEU A 51 14.24 4.55 -13.37
CA LEU A 51 14.14 4.54 -14.83
C LEU A 51 13.89 5.94 -15.41
N ALA A 52 13.08 6.78 -14.77
CA ALA A 52 12.79 8.15 -15.23
C ALA A 52 14.02 9.06 -15.15
N HIS A 53 14.82 8.90 -14.09
CA HIS A 53 16.11 9.58 -13.91
C HIS A 53 17.22 9.00 -14.79
N GLY A 54 17.02 7.80 -15.35
CA GLY A 54 18.01 7.14 -16.21
C GLY A 54 19.23 6.67 -15.42
N GLU A 55 19.03 6.19 -14.20
CA GLU A 55 20.10 5.72 -13.32
C GLU A 55 20.96 4.63 -13.99
N GLN A 56 22.24 4.93 -14.16
CA GLN A 56 23.18 3.99 -14.79
C GLN A 56 23.45 2.80 -13.87
N GLY A 57 23.46 1.60 -14.45
CA GLY A 57 23.68 0.36 -13.71
C GLY A 57 22.51 -0.06 -12.81
N PHE A 58 21.36 0.64 -12.87
CA PHE A 58 20.17 0.23 -12.14
C PHE A 58 19.77 -1.19 -12.53
N SER A 59 19.52 -2.02 -11.52
CA SER A 59 19.01 -3.37 -11.69
C SER A 59 17.99 -3.70 -10.61
N TYR A 60 16.92 -4.35 -11.02
CA TYR A 60 15.82 -4.75 -10.15
C TYR A 60 15.38 -6.16 -10.52
N LYS A 61 15.11 -6.98 -9.51
CA LYS A 61 14.64 -8.35 -9.72
C LYS A 61 13.64 -8.73 -8.65
N GLU A 62 12.48 -9.19 -9.09
CA GLU A 62 11.39 -9.59 -8.21
C GLU A 62 10.85 -10.97 -8.59
N TYR A 63 10.46 -11.71 -7.55
CA TYR A 63 9.85 -13.02 -7.67
C TYR A 63 8.43 -12.95 -7.10
N LYS A 64 7.46 -13.35 -7.90
CA LYS A 64 6.07 -13.58 -7.48
C LYS A 64 5.68 -15.00 -7.86
N GLY A 65 4.66 -15.54 -7.22
CA GLY A 65 4.14 -16.83 -7.62
C GLY A 65 2.68 -17.02 -7.27
N THR A 66 2.09 -18.05 -7.87
CA THR A 66 0.76 -18.54 -7.52
C THR A 66 0.93 -19.90 -6.86
N PRO A 67 0.44 -20.07 -5.61
CA PRO A 67 0.56 -21.34 -4.91
C PRO A 67 -0.18 -22.45 -5.68
N PRO A 68 0.19 -23.71 -5.45
CA PRO A 68 -0.51 -24.83 -6.07
C PRO A 68 -1.98 -24.81 -5.65
N GLN A 69 -2.88 -24.96 -6.61
CA GLN A 69 -4.33 -24.98 -6.39
C GLN A 69 -4.93 -26.15 -7.16
N ASN A 70 -5.81 -26.93 -6.51
CA ASN A 70 -6.57 -28.03 -7.14
C ASN A 70 -5.70 -29.01 -7.95
N GLY A 71 -4.59 -29.48 -7.37
CA GLY A 71 -3.66 -30.41 -8.04
C GLY A 71 -2.77 -29.77 -9.11
N ARG A 72 -2.87 -28.46 -9.38
CA ARG A 72 -1.95 -27.74 -10.26
C ARG A 72 -0.64 -27.43 -9.55
N THR A 73 0.46 -27.48 -10.30
CA THR A 73 1.78 -27.09 -9.80
C THR A 73 1.85 -25.59 -9.52
N ALA A 74 2.71 -25.20 -8.58
CA ALA A 74 2.96 -23.79 -8.33
C ALA A 74 3.51 -23.11 -9.59
N VAL A 75 3.15 -21.85 -9.81
CA VAL A 75 3.64 -21.05 -10.94
C VAL A 75 4.53 -19.94 -10.41
N SER A 76 5.76 -19.88 -10.88
CA SER A 76 6.68 -18.78 -10.59
C SER A 76 6.64 -17.75 -11.72
N ARG A 77 6.66 -16.47 -11.34
CA ARG A 77 6.77 -15.32 -12.23
C ARG A 77 7.96 -14.47 -11.77
N VAL A 78 8.86 -14.14 -12.68
CA VAL A 78 10.05 -13.35 -12.38
C VAL A 78 10.04 -12.11 -13.25
N LEU A 79 10.23 -10.95 -12.62
CA LEU A 79 10.51 -9.69 -13.27
C LEU A 79 11.98 -9.37 -13.08
N SER A 80 12.65 -8.98 -14.16
CA SER A 80 14.03 -8.51 -14.14
C SER A 80 14.12 -7.24 -14.99
N ILE A 81 14.70 -6.18 -14.43
CA ILE A 81 14.92 -4.90 -15.09
C ILE A 81 16.40 -4.57 -14.97
N ALA A 82 17.04 -4.20 -16.06
CA ALA A 82 18.45 -3.82 -16.05
C ALA A 82 18.74 -2.70 -17.05
N VAL A 83 19.42 -1.66 -16.58
CA VAL A 83 19.98 -0.57 -17.39
C VAL A 83 21.43 -0.89 -17.70
N LYS A 84 21.76 -0.97 -19.00
CA LYS A 84 23.11 -1.26 -19.51
C LYS A 84 23.48 -0.22 -20.57
N GLY A 85 24.16 0.84 -20.13
CA GLY A 85 24.49 1.99 -20.97
C GLY A 85 23.22 2.67 -21.48
N GLU A 86 23.07 2.72 -22.80
CA GLU A 86 21.89 3.33 -23.45
C GLU A 86 20.70 2.37 -23.62
N ASN A 87 20.80 1.12 -23.16
CA ASN A 87 19.74 0.14 -23.34
C ASN A 87 19.14 -0.27 -21.99
N VAL A 88 17.82 -0.39 -21.95
CA VAL A 88 17.08 -0.90 -20.80
C VAL A 88 16.42 -2.21 -21.22
N TYR A 89 16.59 -3.25 -20.40
CA TYR A 89 16.00 -4.56 -20.62
C TYR A 89 14.97 -4.84 -19.54
N ILE A 90 13.75 -5.13 -19.95
CA ILE A 90 12.66 -5.57 -19.08
C ILE A 90 12.31 -6.99 -19.47
N GLU A 91 12.49 -7.92 -18.55
CA GLU A 91 12.33 -9.35 -18.76
C GLU A 91 11.25 -9.90 -17.85
N LEU A 92 10.30 -10.61 -18.46
CA LEU A 92 9.24 -11.35 -17.80
C LEU A 92 9.43 -12.85 -18.06
N LYS A 93 9.60 -13.61 -16.99
CA LYS A 93 9.68 -15.07 -17.02
C LYS A 93 8.51 -15.69 -16.27
N THR A 94 7.88 -16.69 -16.88
CA THR A 94 6.84 -17.50 -16.24
C THR A 94 7.17 -18.97 -16.40
N GLY A 95 7.08 -19.75 -15.33
CA GLY A 95 7.44 -21.17 -15.36
C GLY A 95 6.99 -21.93 -14.12
N PRO A 96 7.43 -23.19 -13.98
CA PRO A 96 7.16 -23.99 -12.79
C PRO A 96 7.76 -23.30 -11.56
N GLY A 97 7.02 -23.32 -10.46
CA GLY A 97 7.45 -22.82 -9.17
C GLY A 97 7.62 -23.95 -8.15
N LYS A 98 8.34 -23.68 -7.07
CA LYS A 98 8.42 -24.49 -5.86
C LYS A 98 8.06 -23.62 -4.67
N LEU A 99 7.16 -24.11 -3.84
CA LEU A 99 6.83 -23.46 -2.57
C LEU A 99 7.98 -23.75 -1.58
N THR A 100 8.56 -22.70 -1.01
CA THR A 100 9.56 -22.81 0.04
C THR A 100 8.88 -22.97 1.40
N ASN A 101 9.64 -23.39 2.41
CA ASN A 101 9.15 -23.52 3.79
C ASN A 101 8.68 -22.19 4.40
N THR A 102 9.08 -21.06 3.80
CA THR A 102 8.66 -19.70 4.19
C THR A 102 7.37 -19.24 3.52
N GLY A 103 6.74 -20.09 2.70
CA GLY A 103 5.54 -19.74 1.92
C GLY A 103 5.82 -18.92 0.65
N ALA A 104 7.08 -18.60 0.36
CA ALA A 104 7.47 -17.94 -0.88
C ALA A 104 7.51 -18.94 -2.04
N ILE A 105 7.33 -18.46 -3.27
CA ILE A 105 7.40 -19.31 -4.46
C ILE A 105 8.62 -18.90 -5.26
N THR A 106 9.50 -19.86 -5.52
CA THR A 106 10.72 -19.67 -6.31
C THR A 106 10.65 -20.46 -7.62
N PRO A 107 11.42 -20.07 -8.65
CA PRO A 107 11.50 -20.84 -9.90
C PRO A 107 11.99 -22.28 -9.65
N ASN A 108 11.36 -23.24 -10.32
CA ASN A 108 11.67 -24.67 -10.19
C ASN A 108 11.88 -25.32 -11.57
N GLY A 109 12.93 -24.90 -12.26
CA GLY A 109 13.25 -25.36 -13.62
C GLY A 109 13.20 -24.23 -14.66
N PRO A 110 13.29 -24.59 -15.96
CA PRO A 110 13.30 -23.60 -17.03
C PRO A 110 11.98 -22.84 -17.13
N ALA A 111 12.05 -21.58 -17.54
CA ALA A 111 10.86 -20.79 -17.82
C ALA A 111 10.10 -21.40 -19.00
N LYS A 112 8.78 -21.55 -18.87
CA LYS A 112 7.90 -21.95 -19.99
C LYS A 112 7.74 -20.80 -20.97
N VAL A 113 7.71 -19.57 -20.45
CA VAL A 113 7.60 -18.35 -21.24
C VAL A 113 8.65 -17.36 -20.76
N GLU A 114 9.39 -16.80 -21.71
CA GLU A 114 10.38 -15.75 -21.50
C GLU A 114 10.17 -14.66 -22.54
N VAL A 115 9.92 -13.45 -22.07
CA VAL A 115 9.75 -12.26 -22.91
C VAL A 115 10.72 -11.20 -22.42
N ILE A 116 11.66 -10.82 -23.28
CA ILE A 116 12.61 -9.74 -23.04
C ILE A 116 12.27 -8.59 -23.97
N VAL A 117 11.95 -7.43 -23.41
CA VAL A 117 11.68 -6.20 -24.14
C VAL A 117 12.85 -5.25 -23.90
N GLY A 118 13.48 -4.82 -24.99
CA GLY A 118 14.58 -3.85 -24.96
C GLY A 118 14.07 -2.47 -25.38
N PHE A 119 14.52 -1.45 -24.67
CA PHE A 119 14.25 -0.04 -24.95
C PHE A 119 15.57 0.72 -25.08
N LYS A 120 15.55 1.82 -25.81
CA LYS A 120 16.54 2.88 -25.60
C LYS A 120 16.26 3.60 -24.28
N LEU A 121 17.31 4.10 -23.63
CA LEU A 121 17.21 4.76 -22.33
C LEU A 121 16.20 5.90 -22.35
N TYR A 122 16.21 6.73 -23.40
CA TYR A 122 15.26 7.84 -23.52
C TYR A 122 13.80 7.37 -23.63
N GLU A 123 13.53 6.23 -24.27
CA GLU A 123 12.20 5.65 -24.39
C GLU A 123 11.72 5.12 -23.04
N ALA A 124 12.62 4.42 -22.32
CA ALA A 124 12.36 3.92 -20.98
C ALA A 124 12.09 5.07 -19.99
N ARG A 125 12.84 6.16 -20.08
CA ARG A 125 12.62 7.38 -19.28
C ARG A 125 11.24 7.98 -19.51
N ARG A 126 10.85 8.15 -20.77
CA ARG A 126 9.53 8.70 -21.15
C ARG A 126 8.39 7.81 -20.66
N MET A 127 8.51 6.49 -20.83
CA MET A 127 7.55 5.53 -20.30
C MET A 127 7.45 5.65 -18.77
N ALA A 128 8.58 5.62 -18.08
CA ALA A 128 8.64 5.64 -16.62
C ALA A 128 8.06 6.94 -16.03
N ALA A 129 8.39 8.09 -16.62
CA ALA A 129 7.80 9.37 -16.24
C ALA A 129 6.27 9.39 -16.40
N SER A 130 5.76 8.80 -17.48
CA SER A 130 4.32 8.69 -17.72
C SER A 130 3.63 7.80 -16.66
N VAL A 131 4.25 6.68 -16.30
CA VAL A 131 3.74 5.79 -15.24
C VAL A 131 3.75 6.47 -13.88
N LEU A 132 4.81 7.20 -13.53
CA LEU A 132 4.88 7.95 -12.28
C LEU A 132 3.82 9.04 -12.20
N ALA A 133 3.63 9.82 -13.27
CA ALA A 133 2.58 10.83 -13.33
C ALA A 133 1.19 10.21 -13.15
N TYR A 134 0.95 9.03 -13.73
CA TYR A 134 -0.28 8.27 -13.55
C TYR A 134 -0.49 7.82 -12.09
N ILE A 135 0.55 7.26 -11.44
CA ILE A 135 0.50 6.88 -10.01
C ILE A 135 0.20 8.11 -9.14
N GLN A 136 0.87 9.24 -9.39
CA GLN A 136 0.65 10.49 -8.65
C GLN A 136 -0.78 11.00 -8.81
N ALA A 137 -1.31 10.99 -10.03
CA ALA A 137 -2.71 11.38 -10.28
C ALA A 137 -3.68 10.48 -9.51
N TRP A 138 -3.42 9.17 -9.48
CA TRP A 138 -4.20 8.22 -8.70
C TRP A 138 -4.11 8.50 -7.17
N ASP A 139 -2.93 8.82 -6.65
CA ASP A 139 -2.76 9.18 -5.24
C ASP A 139 -3.61 10.41 -4.87
N VAL A 140 -3.59 11.45 -5.70
CA VAL A 140 -4.41 12.66 -5.51
C VAL A 140 -5.90 12.31 -5.51
N MET A 141 -6.37 11.53 -6.48
CA MET A 141 -7.77 11.09 -6.55
C MET A 141 -8.17 10.30 -5.30
N ARG A 142 -7.28 9.44 -4.80
CA ARG A 142 -7.52 8.68 -3.57
C ARG A 142 -7.55 9.57 -2.33
N MET A 143 -6.68 10.58 -2.24
CA MET A 143 -6.71 11.56 -1.17
C MET A 143 -8.01 12.38 -1.19
N MET A 144 -8.47 12.80 -2.37
CA MET A 144 -9.73 13.53 -2.53
C MET A 144 -10.95 12.68 -2.14
N ALA A 145 -10.99 11.42 -2.55
CA ALA A 145 -12.08 10.50 -2.21
C ALA A 145 -12.13 10.22 -0.69
N ASN A 146 -10.98 10.16 -0.02
CA ASN A 146 -10.89 9.92 1.42
C ASN A 146 -10.76 11.21 2.24
N ARG A 147 -11.00 12.38 1.63
CA ARG A 147 -10.80 13.69 2.27
C ARG A 147 -11.54 13.80 3.59
N GLN A 148 -12.77 13.30 3.65
CA GLN A 148 -13.60 13.30 4.86
C GLN A 148 -13.02 12.46 6.01
N MET A 149 -12.26 11.40 5.71
CA MET A 149 -11.58 10.57 6.72
C MET A 149 -10.28 11.23 7.21
N VAL A 150 -9.62 12.03 6.38
CA VAL A 150 -8.34 12.69 6.71
C VAL A 150 -8.56 14.07 7.36
N SER A 151 -9.71 14.70 7.15
CA SER A 151 -9.98 16.08 7.56
C SER A 151 -10.49 16.29 8.99
N LYS A 152 -10.55 15.25 9.83
CA LYS A 152 -10.83 15.41 11.26
C LYS A 152 -9.50 15.31 12.01
N PRO A 153 -8.77 16.42 12.25
CA PRO A 153 -7.67 16.37 13.22
C PRO A 153 -8.26 15.89 14.54
N VAL A 154 -7.68 14.83 15.11
CA VAL A 154 -8.02 14.42 16.47
C VAL A 154 -7.74 15.63 17.34
N PRO A 155 -8.73 16.17 18.08
CA PRO A 155 -8.50 17.33 18.92
C PRO A 155 -7.35 17.01 19.87
N TYR A 156 -6.34 17.86 19.89
CA TYR A 156 -5.22 17.73 20.81
C TYR A 156 -5.79 17.70 22.22
N LEU A 157 -5.69 16.56 22.90
CA LEU A 157 -5.96 16.47 24.33
C LEU A 157 -4.82 17.22 25.02
N LEU A 158 -5.10 18.47 25.42
CA LEU A 158 -4.24 19.22 26.32
C LEU A 158 -4.25 18.46 27.66
N VAL A 159 -3.25 17.60 27.86
CA VAL A 159 -2.98 17.05 29.19
C VAL A 159 -2.46 18.21 30.03
N PRO A 160 -3.16 18.62 31.09
CA PRO A 160 -2.63 19.64 31.98
C PRO A 160 -1.31 19.13 32.55
N ALA A 161 -0.22 19.86 32.31
CA ALA A 161 1.00 19.66 33.05
C ALA A 161 0.71 20.06 34.50
N THR A 162 0.33 19.09 35.33
CA THR A 162 0.37 19.25 36.78
C THR A 162 1.83 19.41 37.15
N SER A 163 2.25 20.66 37.17
CA SER A 163 3.39 21.14 37.92
C SER A 163 2.99 21.09 39.38
N GLU A 164 3.27 19.97 40.04
CA GLU A 164 3.52 19.99 41.47
C GLU A 164 4.92 19.46 41.74
N ASP A 165 5.75 20.41 42.11
CA ASP A 165 7.08 20.26 42.60
C ASP A 165 7.03 19.83 44.09
N ASN A 166 8.05 19.08 44.50
CA ASN A 166 8.45 18.78 45.88
C ASN A 166 7.66 17.72 46.69
N GLY A 167 8.19 16.49 46.63
CA GLY A 167 9.04 16.02 47.72
C GLY A 167 8.37 15.38 48.94
N VAL A 168 8.11 14.07 48.87
CA VAL A 168 8.13 13.21 50.06
C VAL A 168 8.86 11.89 49.74
N LYS A 169 10.05 11.74 50.32
CA LYS A 169 10.73 10.45 50.48
C LYS A 169 9.87 9.58 51.43
N ILE A 170 9.21 8.54 50.91
CA ILE A 170 8.76 7.43 51.76
C ILE A 170 9.68 6.24 51.50
N ARG A 171 10.30 5.81 52.60
CA ARG A 171 11.29 4.75 52.76
C ARG A 171 10.78 3.38 52.26
N ALA A 172 11.68 2.62 51.64
CA ALA A 172 11.67 1.15 51.67
C ALA A 172 11.79 0.69 53.15
N ALA A 173 11.29 -0.44 53.65
CA ALA A 173 11.10 -1.82 53.15
C ALA A 173 10.19 -2.55 54.21
N PRO A 174 9.96 -3.89 54.24
CA PRO A 174 10.53 -4.98 53.44
C PRO A 174 9.53 -6.03 52.92
N ALA A 175 10.12 -6.98 52.20
CA ALA A 175 9.52 -8.14 51.54
C ALA A 175 8.73 -9.10 52.46
N LYS A 176 7.67 -9.68 51.91
CA LYS A 176 7.17 -11.00 52.28
C LYS A 176 6.97 -11.86 51.02
N GLU A 177 7.84 -12.84 50.93
CA GLU A 177 7.66 -14.21 50.43
C GLU A 177 6.67 -14.49 49.28
N SER A 178 7.27 -14.96 48.19
CA SER A 178 6.60 -15.69 47.09
C SER A 178 6.00 -17.01 47.58
N PRO A 179 5.00 -17.53 46.86
CA PRO A 179 5.17 -18.89 46.32
C PRO A 179 4.93 -18.95 44.81
N LYS A 180 5.92 -19.48 44.08
CA LYS A 180 5.75 -20.08 42.74
C LYS A 180 5.20 -21.50 42.94
N PRO A 181 4.38 -22.05 42.02
CA PRO A 181 4.97 -22.68 40.83
C PRO A 181 4.17 -22.63 39.51
N ASN A 182 4.97 -22.61 38.44
CA ASN A 182 4.84 -23.28 37.14
C ASN A 182 3.57 -23.20 36.27
N GLY A 183 3.77 -22.63 35.06
CA GLY A 183 2.97 -22.90 33.87
C GLY A 183 3.39 -22.01 32.71
N ALA A 184 4.18 -22.54 31.78
CA ALA A 184 4.76 -21.81 30.66
C ALA A 184 3.71 -21.40 29.59
N ALA A 185 3.65 -20.12 29.25
CA ALA A 185 3.11 -19.65 27.98
C ALA A 185 3.81 -18.33 27.60
N ARG A 186 4.83 -18.42 26.75
CA ARG A 186 5.41 -17.24 26.08
C ARG A 186 4.53 -16.89 24.89
N SER A 187 3.90 -15.73 24.92
CA SER A 187 3.32 -15.09 23.74
C SER A 187 4.43 -14.67 22.77
N PRO A 188 4.40 -15.03 21.48
CA PRO A 188 5.29 -14.44 20.50
C PRO A 188 4.79 -13.04 20.12
N VAL A 189 5.62 -12.05 20.46
CA VAL A 189 5.58 -10.69 19.93
C VAL A 189 5.83 -10.75 18.42
N VAL A 190 4.85 -10.32 17.64
CA VAL A 190 4.98 -10.11 16.19
C VAL A 190 5.77 -8.81 15.99
N THR A 191 7.07 -8.93 15.75
CA THR A 191 7.90 -7.83 15.24
C THR A 191 8.15 -8.07 13.76
N ALA A 192 7.33 -7.48 12.90
CA ALA A 192 7.56 -7.46 11.46
C ALA A 192 8.68 -6.45 11.13
N ASN A 193 9.94 -6.88 11.26
CA ASN A 193 11.11 -6.15 10.78
C ASN A 193 11.51 -6.67 9.38
N ASN A 194 10.93 -6.10 8.33
CA ASN A 194 11.51 -6.18 6.98
C ASN A 194 12.55 -5.06 6.82
N GLY A 195 13.68 -5.20 7.51
CA GLY A 195 14.87 -4.40 7.28
C GLY A 195 16.01 -5.33 6.86
N ARG A 196 16.37 -5.35 5.56
CA ARG A 196 17.65 -5.90 5.13
C ARG A 196 18.59 -4.76 4.72
N PRO A 197 19.90 -4.91 5.00
CA PRO A 197 20.84 -3.81 5.14
C PRO A 197 21.40 -3.34 3.80
N VAL A 198 21.52 -2.02 3.64
CA VAL A 198 22.34 -1.39 2.60
C VAL A 198 23.77 -1.36 3.13
N THR A 199 24.64 -2.20 2.59
CA THR A 199 26.09 -2.10 2.82
C THR A 199 26.69 -1.10 1.84
N ARG A 200 27.07 0.10 2.31
CA ARG A 200 28.09 0.94 1.66
C ARG A 200 29.32 0.99 2.59
N LYS A 201 30.42 0.42 2.12
CA LYS A 201 31.83 0.63 2.51
C LYS A 201 32.43 1.45 1.35
N ASP A 202 33.25 2.49 1.44
CA ASP A 202 34.05 3.13 2.49
C ASP A 202 34.05 4.68 2.27
N PRO A 203 35.09 5.49 2.59
CA PRO A 203 35.15 6.36 3.76
C PRO A 203 35.20 7.89 3.47
N MET A 204 34.80 8.69 4.46
CA MET A 204 34.97 10.15 4.52
C MET A 204 36.42 10.60 4.72
N PRO A 205 36.79 11.82 4.26
CA PRO A 205 37.71 12.70 4.96
C PRO A 205 36.99 13.78 5.79
N LYS A 206 37.66 14.18 6.88
CA LYS A 206 37.26 15.11 7.95
C LYS A 206 37.34 16.58 7.52
N ALA A 207 36.53 17.43 8.16
CA ALA A 207 36.92 18.81 8.51
C ALA A 207 36.13 19.36 9.72
N ASN A 208 36.88 19.99 10.63
CA ASN A 208 36.48 20.80 11.80
C ASN A 208 35.58 21.99 11.36
N GLY A 209 34.77 22.70 12.15
CA GLY A 209 34.58 22.94 13.58
C GLY A 209 33.94 24.34 13.75
N VAL A 210 33.53 24.71 14.99
CA VAL A 210 33.11 26.06 15.49
C VAL A 210 31.60 26.40 15.29
N LYS A 211 30.70 26.33 16.32
CA LYS A 211 30.35 27.28 17.43
C LYS A 211 29.96 28.68 16.90
N THR A 212 28.88 29.41 17.24
CA THR A 212 28.17 29.72 18.51
C THR A 212 27.02 30.71 18.18
N GLY A 213 25.97 30.83 19.00
CA GLY A 213 25.10 32.03 18.98
C GLY A 213 23.69 31.88 19.60
N LYS A 214 23.54 32.26 20.87
CA LYS A 214 22.29 32.45 21.64
C LYS A 214 21.76 33.89 21.49
N ALA A 215 20.45 34.10 21.69
CA ALA A 215 19.75 35.16 22.48
C ALA A 215 18.31 35.39 21.94
N SER A 216 17.21 35.02 22.65
CA SER A 216 16.38 35.82 23.61
C SER A 216 15.83 37.13 23.01
N GLY A 217 14.53 37.51 22.94
CA GLY A 217 13.22 37.26 23.60
C GLY A 217 12.39 38.58 23.41
N PRO A 218 11.25 38.89 24.07
CA PRO A 218 10.06 38.12 24.46
C PRO A 218 8.74 38.92 24.08
N PRO A 219 7.58 38.90 24.81
CA PRO A 219 6.28 38.48 24.25
C PRO A 219 5.15 39.54 24.28
N ALA A 220 4.00 39.26 23.65
CA ALA A 220 2.75 40.00 23.88
C ALA A 220 1.60 39.04 24.24
N LYS A 221 0.86 39.43 25.27
CA LYS A 221 -0.24 38.72 25.94
C LYS A 221 -1.63 39.17 25.40
N PRO A 222 -2.74 38.54 25.84
CA PRO A 222 -3.95 38.30 25.05
C PRO A 222 -5.10 39.26 25.36
N ASP A 223 -6.10 39.27 24.48
CA ASP A 223 -7.43 39.80 24.78
C ASP A 223 -8.50 38.72 24.72
N THR A 224 -9.53 38.95 25.53
CA THR A 224 -10.46 37.98 26.09
C THR A 224 -11.89 38.27 25.60
N ALA A 225 -12.70 37.21 25.57
CA ALA A 225 -14.18 37.19 25.72
C ALA A 225 -15.09 37.47 24.51
N ARG A 226 -15.94 36.48 24.19
CA ARG A 226 -17.43 36.43 24.35
C ARG A 226 -18.00 35.39 23.35
N ALA A 227 -18.37 34.16 23.75
CA ALA A 227 -19.70 33.72 24.23
C ALA A 227 -20.83 34.14 23.25
N GLU A 228 -21.63 33.28 22.58
CA GLU A 228 -22.47 32.17 23.05
C GLU A 228 -23.12 31.40 21.86
N LEU A 229 -23.40 30.10 22.11
CA LEU A 229 -24.56 29.29 21.67
C LEU A 229 -24.86 29.01 20.18
N ALA A 230 -24.59 27.77 19.75
CA ALA A 230 -25.60 26.90 19.13
C ALA A 230 -25.17 25.42 19.25
N GLU A 231 -25.82 24.74 20.19
CA GLU A 231 -25.71 23.33 20.52
C GLU A 231 -26.68 22.54 19.63
N VAL A 232 -26.19 21.68 18.73
CA VAL A 232 -27.00 20.61 18.12
C VAL A 232 -26.14 19.35 17.90
N ALA A 233 -26.44 18.34 18.72
CA ALA A 233 -26.27 16.90 18.52
C ALA A 233 -24.90 16.34 18.08
N VAL A 234 -24.16 15.85 19.08
CA VAL A 234 -23.14 14.81 18.95
C VAL A 234 -23.81 13.53 18.43
N ALA A 235 -23.72 13.26 17.13
CA ALA A 235 -23.95 11.93 16.60
C ALA A 235 -22.69 11.10 16.87
N THR A 236 -22.75 10.28 17.91
CA THR A 236 -21.85 9.13 18.06
C THR A 236 -21.87 8.34 16.75
N GLU A 237 -20.70 8.00 16.19
CA GLU A 237 -20.58 7.09 15.05
C GLU A 237 -21.09 5.71 15.52
N GLN A 238 -22.41 5.53 15.43
CA GLN A 238 -23.04 4.27 15.74
C GLN A 238 -22.59 3.24 14.71
N PRO A 239 -22.31 2.00 15.12
CA PRO A 239 -22.00 0.94 14.18
C PRO A 239 -23.15 0.83 13.17
N LEU A 240 -22.81 0.84 11.87
CA LEU A 240 -23.81 0.73 10.81
C LEU A 240 -24.61 -0.56 11.02
N GLN A 241 -25.93 -0.43 11.08
CA GLN A 241 -26.84 -1.52 11.39
C GLN A 241 -27.87 -1.65 10.27
N TYR A 242 -28.20 -2.88 9.89
CA TYR A 242 -29.31 -3.20 9.00
C TYR A 242 -30.66 -3.00 9.71
N GLY A 243 -31.75 -2.94 8.95
CA GLY A 243 -33.11 -2.84 9.50
C GLY A 243 -33.52 -4.05 10.37
N ASP A 244 -32.90 -5.21 10.15
CA ASP A 244 -33.05 -6.44 10.93
C ASP A 244 -32.26 -6.43 12.25
N GLY A 245 -31.49 -5.37 12.51
CA GLY A 245 -30.68 -5.22 13.72
C GLY A 245 -29.30 -5.88 13.65
N HIS A 246 -28.93 -6.56 12.55
CA HIS A 246 -27.57 -7.06 12.37
C HIS A 246 -26.58 -5.93 12.08
N MET A 247 -25.36 -6.08 12.58
CA MET A 247 -24.29 -5.11 12.32
C MET A 247 -23.69 -5.33 10.93
N VAL A 248 -23.46 -4.24 10.22
CA VAL A 248 -22.67 -4.22 8.98
C VAL A 248 -21.21 -4.54 9.35
N ASP A 249 -20.58 -5.43 8.58
CA ASP A 249 -19.17 -5.74 8.78
C ASP A 249 -18.30 -4.52 8.41
N GLY A 250 -17.83 -3.80 9.44
CA GLY A 250 -17.00 -2.61 9.28
C GLY A 250 -15.62 -2.89 8.65
N GLN A 251 -15.15 -4.14 8.63
CA GLN A 251 -13.90 -4.50 7.94
C GLN A 251 -14.12 -4.75 6.44
N ASN A 252 -15.36 -5.02 6.03
CA ASN A 252 -15.72 -5.20 4.64
C ASN A 252 -16.08 -3.87 3.99
N LEU A 253 -15.05 -3.16 3.51
CA LEU A 253 -15.21 -1.85 2.85
C LEU A 253 -16.22 -1.87 1.69
N THR A 254 -16.36 -3.00 0.98
CA THR A 254 -17.33 -3.13 -0.12
C THR A 254 -18.76 -3.10 0.41
N GLU A 255 -19.01 -3.79 1.53
CA GLU A 255 -20.32 -3.84 2.19
C GLU A 255 -20.67 -2.47 2.76
N VAL A 256 -19.73 -1.81 3.43
CA VAL A 256 -19.90 -0.44 3.96
C VAL A 256 -20.22 0.57 2.85
N GLN A 257 -19.47 0.55 1.75
CA GLN A 257 -19.71 1.46 0.62
C GLN A 257 -21.04 1.20 -0.09
N THR A 258 -21.40 -0.08 -0.24
CA THR A 258 -22.69 -0.46 -0.84
C THR A 258 -23.84 -0.01 0.06
N PHE A 259 -23.71 -0.18 1.38
CA PHE A 259 -24.70 0.22 2.37
C PHE A 259 -24.93 1.73 2.33
N GLN A 260 -23.87 2.53 2.40
CA GLN A 260 -23.95 3.99 2.33
C GLN A 260 -24.63 4.44 1.03
N ARG A 261 -24.28 3.82 -0.10
CA ARG A 261 -24.87 4.14 -1.39
C ARG A 261 -26.35 3.76 -1.48
N TYR A 262 -26.74 2.62 -0.91
CA TYR A 262 -28.15 2.21 -0.82
C TYR A 262 -28.95 3.26 -0.04
N VAL A 263 -28.45 3.67 1.13
CA VAL A 263 -29.10 4.69 1.98
C VAL A 263 -29.22 6.03 1.24
N THR A 264 -28.17 6.48 0.55
CA THR A 264 -28.23 7.73 -0.23
C THR A 264 -29.22 7.67 -1.39
N GLU A 265 -29.37 6.52 -2.06
CA GLU A 265 -30.23 6.39 -3.25
C GLU A 265 -31.69 6.12 -2.89
N LYS A 266 -31.93 5.29 -1.87
CA LYS A 266 -33.28 4.86 -1.47
C LYS A 266 -33.84 5.66 -0.30
N ASN A 267 -33.03 6.50 0.34
CA ASN A 267 -33.36 7.22 1.57
C ASN A 267 -33.88 6.31 2.69
N THR A 268 -33.52 5.02 2.66
CA THR A 268 -33.95 4.01 3.63
C THR A 268 -32.78 3.07 3.95
N VAL A 269 -32.78 2.54 5.17
CA VAL A 269 -31.81 1.54 5.61
C VAL A 269 -32.17 0.19 4.97
N PRO A 270 -31.20 -0.57 4.40
CA PRO A 270 -31.49 -1.91 3.91
C PRO A 270 -31.99 -2.80 5.04
N GLU A 271 -33.10 -3.51 4.83
CA GLU A 271 -33.69 -4.38 5.85
C GLU A 271 -32.75 -5.49 6.29
N SER A 272 -31.92 -6.03 5.40
CA SER A 272 -30.91 -7.04 5.74
C SER A 272 -29.74 -7.02 4.78
N LYS A 273 -28.69 -7.78 5.11
CA LYS A 273 -27.55 -8.04 4.23
C LYS A 273 -27.96 -8.62 2.88
N VAL A 274 -29.04 -9.40 2.82
CA VAL A 274 -29.53 -10.02 1.58
C VAL A 274 -30.04 -8.94 0.61
N VAL A 275 -30.83 -8.00 1.11
CA VAL A 275 -31.35 -6.86 0.33
C VAL A 275 -30.19 -6.02 -0.22
N LEU A 276 -29.16 -5.81 0.58
CA LEU A 276 -27.96 -5.08 0.16
C LEU A 276 -27.20 -5.81 -0.97
N LEU A 277 -27.07 -7.13 -0.88
CA LEU A 277 -26.41 -7.95 -1.90
C LEU A 277 -27.20 -7.99 -3.21
N ASP A 278 -28.53 -8.04 -3.14
CA ASP A 278 -29.37 -8.01 -4.34
C ASP A 278 -29.32 -6.66 -5.04
N TYR A 279 -29.32 -5.55 -4.29
CA TYR A 279 -29.04 -4.22 -4.83
C TYR A 279 -27.67 -4.15 -5.51
N TYR A 280 -26.63 -4.69 -4.88
CA TYR A 280 -25.28 -4.73 -5.47
C TYR A 280 -25.25 -5.52 -6.79
N ARG A 281 -25.94 -6.67 -6.85
CA ARG A 281 -26.04 -7.50 -8.07
C ARG A 281 -26.78 -6.78 -9.19
N GLN A 282 -27.93 -6.17 -8.89
CA GLN A 282 -28.71 -5.41 -9.88
C GLN A 282 -27.87 -4.27 -10.49
N ARG A 283 -27.11 -3.54 -9.67
CA ARG A 283 -26.22 -2.48 -10.18
C ARG A 283 -25.08 -2.99 -11.05
N ARG A 284 -24.48 -4.16 -10.74
CA ARG A 284 -23.47 -4.75 -11.63
C ARG A 284 -24.04 -5.15 -12.99
N GLN A 285 -25.32 -5.52 -13.04
CA GLN A 285 -26.00 -5.86 -14.29
C GLN A 285 -26.46 -4.62 -15.08
N GLN A 286 -26.65 -3.48 -14.40
CA GLN A 286 -27.03 -2.20 -15.00
C GLN A 286 -25.85 -1.29 -15.38
N ALA A 287 -24.60 -1.72 -15.17
CA ALA A 287 -23.43 -0.96 -15.63
C ALA A 287 -23.43 -0.93 -17.17
N PRO A 288 -23.59 0.24 -17.82
CA PRO A 288 -23.67 0.30 -19.27
C PRO A 288 -22.32 -0.07 -19.90
N ALA A 289 -22.39 -0.91 -20.94
CA ALA A 289 -21.31 -1.07 -21.91
C ALA A 289 -21.18 0.25 -22.70
N SER A 290 -20.43 1.20 -22.17
CA SER A 290 -20.15 2.46 -22.86
C SER A 290 -18.67 2.84 -22.77
N VAL A 291 -17.83 2.12 -23.52
CA VAL A 291 -16.71 2.71 -24.29
C VAL A 291 -16.41 1.75 -25.46
N ALA A 292 -17.16 1.88 -26.55
CA ALA A 292 -16.79 1.34 -27.86
C ALA A 292 -17.46 2.19 -28.94
N SER A 293 -16.87 3.35 -29.21
CA SER A 293 -17.03 4.12 -30.43
C SER A 293 -15.91 5.14 -30.50
#